data_AF-A0A1G8DYA3-F1
#
_entry.id   AF-A0A1G8DYA3-F1
#
_cell.length_a   1.000
_cell.length_b   1.000
_cell.length_c   1.000
_cell.angle_alpha   90.00
_cell.angle_beta   90.00
_cell.angle_gamma   90.00
#
_symmetry.space_group_name_H-M   'P 1'
#
loop_
_entity.id
_entity.type
_entity.pdbx_description
1 polymer ?
#
loop_
_entity_poly.entity_id
_entity_poly.type
_entity_poly.pdbx_seq_one_letter_code
_entity_poly.pdbx_strand_id
1 'polypeptide(L)'
;MKTHVSLGMEILSKSSWLNRTREVVEFHHERYDGSGYPLGLQGKAISLNTRIFAIADIFDAMTTKRPYKESWPHHCARVPRLPVAK
;
A
#
# COMPACT_ATOMS: atom_id res chain seq x y z
N MET A 1 5.24 -0.80 11.51
CA MET A 1 4.57 -1.77 12.39
C MET A 1 3.76 -2.72 11.52
N LYS A 2 4.10 -4.03 11.42
CA LYS A 2 3.35 -4.95 10.51
C LYS A 2 1.98 -5.35 11.06
N THR A 3 1.78 -5.29 12.38
CA THR A 3 0.55 -5.75 13.07
C THR A 3 -0.69 -4.90 12.78
N HIS A 4 -0.56 -3.67 12.28
CA HIS A 4 -1.74 -2.85 11.97
C HIS A 4 -2.61 -3.47 10.86
N VAL A 5 -2.01 -4.28 9.98
CA VAL A 5 -2.74 -5.02 8.94
C VAL A 5 -3.71 -6.01 9.59
N SER A 6 -3.21 -6.87 10.48
CA SER A 6 -4.05 -7.87 11.16
C SER A 6 -5.10 -7.24 12.06
N LEU A 7 -4.74 -6.16 12.78
CA LEU A 7 -5.69 -5.41 13.61
C LEU A 7 -6.78 -4.73 12.76
N GLY A 8 -6.41 -4.16 11.61
CA GLY A 8 -7.36 -3.58 10.66
C GLY A 8 -8.34 -4.62 10.13
N MET A 9 -7.86 -5.82 9.81
CA MET A 9 -8.70 -6.94 9.37
C MET A 9 -9.64 -7.43 10.47
N GLU A 10 -9.22 -7.41 11.73
CA GLU A 10 -10.09 -7.72 12.87
C GLU A 10 -11.22 -6.69 12.99
N ILE A 11 -10.94 -5.40 12.84
CA ILE A 11 -11.95 -4.33 12.85
C ILE A 11 -12.93 -4.53 11.69
N LEU A 12 -12.42 -4.77 10.48
CA LEU A 12 -13.23 -5.01 9.29
C LEU A 12 -14.12 -6.26 9.40
N SER A 13 -13.66 -7.30 10.11
CA SER A 13 -14.46 -8.52 10.32
C SER A 13 -15.80 -8.26 11.00
N LYS A 14 -15.91 -7.16 11.75
CA LYS A 14 -17.11 -6.77 12.50
C LYS A 14 -18.08 -5.90 11.68
N SER A 15 -17.73 -5.55 10.43
CA SER A 15 -18.48 -4.61 9.57
C SER A 15 -18.63 -5.12 8.14
N SER A 16 -19.76 -5.79 7.85
CA SER A 16 -20.05 -6.38 6.54
C SER A 16 -20.09 -5.37 5.38
N TRP A 17 -20.49 -4.13 5.64
CA TRP A 17 -20.55 -3.07 4.63
C TRP A 17 -19.17 -2.65 4.10
N LEU A 18 -18.09 -2.95 4.84
CA LEU A 18 -16.70 -2.69 4.44
C LEU A 18 -16.04 -3.89 3.74
N ASN A 19 -16.78 -4.95 3.42
CA ASN A 19 -16.18 -6.16 2.82
C ASN A 19 -15.37 -5.88 1.54
N ARG A 20 -15.72 -4.84 0.77
CA ARG A 20 -15.01 -4.46 -0.45
C ARG A 20 -13.63 -3.84 -0.20
N THR A 21 -13.32 -3.40 1.01
CA THR A 21 -12.03 -2.78 1.35
C THR A 21 -11.01 -3.77 1.93
N ARG A 22 -11.44 -5.01 2.20
CA ARG A 22 -10.62 -6.05 2.86
C ARG A 22 -9.30 -6.28 2.14
N GLU A 23 -9.32 -6.49 0.83
CA GLU A 23 -8.09 -6.72 0.05
C GLU A 23 -7.11 -5.55 0.13
N VAL A 24 -7.61 -4.31 0.17
CA VAL A 24 -6.76 -3.13 0.28
C VAL A 24 -6.13 -3.10 1.67
N VAL A 25 -6.92 -3.28 2.72
CA VAL A 25 -6.41 -3.26 4.10
C VAL A 25 -5.42 -4.40 4.35
N GLU A 26 -5.69 -5.60 3.82
CA GLU A 26 -4.84 -6.76 4.00
C GLU A 26 -3.52 -6.68 3.22
N PHE A 27 -3.57 -6.15 1.99
CA PHE A 27 -2.45 -6.26 1.05
C PHE A 27 -1.83 -4.93 0.61
N HIS A 28 -2.18 -3.78 1.17
CA HIS A 28 -1.60 -2.48 0.75
C HIS A 28 -0.08 -2.35 0.96
N HIS A 29 0.54 -3.23 1.75
CA HIS A 29 2.00 -3.32 1.89
C HIS A 29 2.65 -4.37 0.98
N GLU A 30 1.86 -5.06 0.16
CA GLU A 30 2.40 -5.88 -0.92
C GLU A 30 3.05 -4.99 -1.97
N ARG A 31 4.17 -5.47 -2.53
CA ARG A 31 4.96 -4.73 -3.52
C ARG A 31 4.92 -5.51 -4.81
N TYR A 32 4.83 -4.80 -5.94
CA TYR A 32 4.65 -5.44 -7.24
C TYR A 32 5.75 -6.46 -7.59
N ASP A 33 6.94 -6.29 -7.03
CA ASP A 33 8.10 -7.18 -7.18
C ASP A 33 8.14 -8.37 -6.19
N GLY A 34 7.17 -8.47 -5.27
CA GLY A 34 7.09 -9.52 -4.26
C GLY A 34 7.89 -9.28 -2.99
N SER A 35 8.58 -8.15 -2.86
CA SER A 35 9.33 -7.79 -1.64
C SER A 35 8.45 -7.29 -0.49
N GLY A 36 7.13 -7.29 -0.70
CA GLY A 36 6.13 -6.83 0.26
C GLY A 36 5.74 -7.87 1.31
N TYR A 37 4.68 -7.56 2.04
CA TYR A 37 4.10 -8.42 3.07
C TYR A 37 2.58 -8.20 3.10
N PRO A 38 1.77 -9.13 3.64
CA PRO A 38 2.15 -10.31 4.43
C PRO A 38 2.52 -11.59 3.66
N LEU A 39 2.05 -11.77 2.42
CA LEU A 39 2.18 -13.02 1.66
C LEU A 39 3.29 -12.96 0.58
N GLY A 40 3.80 -11.77 0.25
CA GLY A 40 4.81 -11.61 -0.80
C GLY A 40 4.19 -11.78 -2.20
N LEU A 41 2.96 -11.29 -2.38
CA LEU A 41 2.24 -11.37 -3.64
C LEU A 41 3.00 -10.60 -4.73
N GLN A 42 2.96 -11.12 -5.96
CA GLN A 42 3.70 -10.56 -7.09
C GLN A 42 2.80 -10.15 -8.25
N GLY A 43 3.12 -9.02 -8.85
CA GLY A 43 2.49 -8.54 -10.07
C GLY A 43 0.97 -8.47 -9.98
N LYS A 44 0.29 -9.25 -10.83
CA LYS A 44 -1.18 -9.27 -10.93
C LYS A 44 -1.86 -10.13 -9.86
N ALA A 45 -1.11 -10.85 -9.02
CA ALA A 45 -1.67 -11.48 -7.83
C ALA A 45 -2.15 -10.45 -6.80
N ILE A 46 -1.61 -9.22 -6.86
CA ILE A 46 -2.11 -8.08 -6.11
C ILE A 46 -3.29 -7.46 -6.88
N SER A 47 -4.44 -7.34 -6.22
CA SER A 47 -5.64 -6.81 -6.85
C SER A 47 -5.43 -5.37 -7.36
N LEU A 48 -6.19 -4.99 -8.39
CA LEU A 48 -6.05 -3.67 -9.02
C LEU A 48 -6.24 -2.53 -8.01
N ASN A 49 -7.24 -2.65 -7.14
CA ASN A 49 -7.54 -1.64 -6.12
C ASN A 49 -6.38 -1.48 -5.14
N THR A 50 -5.79 -2.58 -4.68
CA THR A 50 -4.64 -2.56 -3.77
C THR A 50 -3.43 -1.92 -4.44
N ARG A 51 -3.16 -2.20 -5.72
CA ARG A 51 -2.06 -1.55 -6.46
C ARG A 51 -2.26 -0.05 -6.63
N ILE A 52 -3.48 0.40 -6.92
CA ILE A 52 -3.82 1.83 -7.00
C ILE A 52 -3.62 2.49 -5.64
N PHE A 53 -4.12 1.86 -4.57
CA PHE A 53 -4.01 2.39 -3.21
C PHE A 53 -2.55 2.51 -2.75
N ALA A 54 -1.73 1.50 -3.00
CA ALA A 54 -0.31 1.52 -2.62
C ALA A 54 0.45 2.70 -3.28
N ILE A 55 0.13 3.04 -4.52
CA ILE A 55 0.69 4.22 -5.20
C ILE A 55 0.24 5.50 -4.51
N ALA A 56 -1.06 5.62 -4.19
CA ALA A 56 -1.60 6.79 -3.51
C ALA A 56 -1.01 6.99 -2.12
N ASP A 57 -0.87 5.91 -1.33
CA ASP A 57 -0.30 5.93 0.02
C ASP A 57 1.17 6.37 0.01
N ILE A 58 1.98 5.81 -0.91
CA ILE A 58 3.39 6.21 -1.08
C ILE A 58 3.49 7.66 -1.53
N PHE A 59 2.65 8.09 -2.47
CA PHE A 59 2.67 9.47 -2.96
C PHE A 59 2.36 10.45 -1.82
N ASP A 60 1.29 10.23 -1.07
CA ASP A 60 0.94 11.06 0.08
C ASP A 60 2.07 11.08 1.13
N ALA A 61 2.65 9.92 1.45
CA ALA A 61 3.77 9.83 2.37
C ALA A 61 5.02 10.60 1.90
N MET A 62 5.20 10.79 0.59
CA MET A 62 6.30 11.61 0.04
C MET A 62 5.97 13.11 0.05
N THR A 63 4.73 13.50 -0.23
CA THR A 63 4.33 14.90 -0.41
C THR A 63 3.81 15.58 0.85
N THR A 64 3.57 14.82 1.92
CA THR A 64 3.08 15.36 3.18
C THR A 64 4.22 15.56 4.18
N LYS A 65 4.24 16.73 4.84
CA LYS A 65 5.24 17.04 5.88
C LYS A 65 5.03 16.13 7.09
N ARG A 66 6.12 15.55 7.60
CA ARG A 66 6.13 14.68 8.79
C ARG A 66 7.16 15.18 9.80
N PRO A 67 7.03 14.88 11.11
CA PRO A 67 7.95 15.38 12.13
C PRO A 67 9.44 15.12 11.86
N TYR A 68 9.74 14.06 11.10
CA TYR A 68 11.09 13.60 10.78
C TYR A 68 11.49 13.81 9.30
N LYS A 69 10.62 14.41 8.47
CA LYS A 69 10.84 14.55 7.03
C LYS A 69 10.02 15.72 6.46
N GLU A 70 10.68 16.65 5.81
CA GLU A 70 9.99 17.67 5.00
C GLU A 70 9.31 17.05 3.78
N SER A 71 8.21 17.67 3.34
CA SER A 71 7.51 17.21 2.14
C SER A 71 8.38 17.37 0.90
N TRP A 72 8.24 16.44 -0.04
CA TRP A 72 8.81 16.60 -1.36
C TRP A 72 7.89 17.47 -2.23
N PRO A 73 8.44 18.36 -3.07
CA PRO A 73 7.68 19.00 -4.13
C PRO A 73 7.03 17.95 -5.04
N HIS A 74 5.82 18.20 -5.55
CA HIS A 74 5.09 17.23 -6.37
C HIS A 74 5.91 16.71 -7.57
N HIS A 75 6.71 17.57 -8.21
CA HIS A 75 7.55 17.18 -9.36
C HIS A 75 8.73 16.27 -8.97
N CYS A 76 9.12 16.25 -7.69
CA CYS A 76 10.15 15.37 -7.14
C CYS A 76 9.57 14.07 -6.57
N ALA A 77 8.26 14.03 -6.27
CA ALA A 77 7.54 12.85 -5.79
C ALA A 77 7.33 11.80 -6.89
N ARG A 78 8.44 11.23 -7.35
CA ARG A 78 8.45 10.13 -8.30
C ARG A 78 8.34 8.82 -7.54
N VAL A 79 7.32 8.03 -7.85
CA VAL A 79 7.28 6.63 -7.44
C VAL A 79 8.54 5.96 -7.99
N PRO A 80 9.35 5.28 -7.16
CA PRO A 80 10.53 4.56 -7.63
C PRO A 80 10.13 3.69 -8.82
N ARG A 81 10.84 3.80 -9.96
CA ARG A 81 10.57 2.92 -11.11
C ARG A 81 10.74 1.49 -10.61
N LEU A 82 9.63 0.74 -10.57
CA LEU A 82 9.71 -0.70 -10.40
C LEU A 82 10.62 -1.23 -11.52
N PRO A 83 11.62 -2.07 -11.23
CA PRO A 83 12.36 -2.72 -12.30
C PRO A 83 11.34 -3.45 -13.16
N VAL A 84 11.21 -3.02 -14.41
CA VAL A 84 10.37 -3.70 -15.38
C VAL A 84 11.04 -5.06 -15.56
N ALA A 85 10.42 -6.10 -15.00
CA ALA A 85 10.85 -7.47 -15.27
C ALA A 85 10.81 -7.65 -16.79
N LYS A 86 11.98 -7.95 -17.37
CA LYS A 86 12.13 -8.27 -18.80
C LYS A 86 11.34 -9.53 -19.14
#